data_AF-A0A8H4X4W0-F1
#
_entry.id   AF-A0A8H4X4W0-F1
#
_cell.length_a   1.000
_cell.length_b   1.000
_cell.length_c   1.000
_cell.angle_alpha   90.00
_cell.angle_beta   90.00
_cell.angle_gamma   90.00
#
_symmetry.space_group_name_H-M   'P 1'
#
loop_
_entity.id
_entity.type
_entity.pdbx_description
1 polymer ?
#
loop_
_entity_poly.entity_id
_entity_poly.type
_entity_poly.pdbx_seq_one_letter_code
_entity_poly.pdbx_strand_id
1 'polypeptide(L)'
;MAAKVVPGSNYGSKFANFNILQANYKVVDGHEIRADLIIPKSLPAGKAPVIARFHGGGLVRGESLYEDWFPVWVLELAETYNAVI
;
A
#
# COMPACT_ATOMS: atom_id res chain seq x y z
N MET A 1 -3.33 -17.96 3.00
CA MET A 1 -3.04 -17.49 4.36
C MET A 1 -4.01 -16.36 4.69
N ALA A 2 -4.45 -16.21 5.94
CA ALA A 2 -5.28 -15.06 6.31
C ALA A 2 -4.48 -13.77 6.12
N ALA A 3 -5.10 -12.74 5.54
CA ALA A 3 -4.46 -11.44 5.36
C ALA A 3 -4.08 -10.87 6.74
N LYS A 4 -2.83 -10.45 6.89
CA LYS A 4 -2.28 -9.97 8.16
C LYS A 4 -1.78 -8.54 7.99
N VAL A 5 -2.18 -7.67 8.91
CA VAL A 5 -1.60 -6.34 9.03
C VAL A 5 -0.20 -6.47 9.65
N VAL A 6 0.81 -5.93 8.98
CA VAL A 6 2.20 -5.95 9.42
C VAL A 6 2.80 -4.53 9.42
N PRO A 7 3.85 -4.26 10.20
CA PRO A 7 4.55 -2.99 10.14
C PRO A 7 5.13 -2.74 8.74
N GLY A 8 4.97 -1.52 8.22
CA GLY A 8 5.47 -1.15 6.89
C GLY A 8 6.99 -1.20 6.79
N SER A 9 7.70 -1.04 7.91
CA SER A 9 9.17 -1.21 8.00
C SER A 9 9.68 -2.56 7.50
N ASN A 10 8.81 -3.58 7.41
CA ASN A 10 9.17 -4.87 6.81
C ASN A 10 9.42 -4.80 5.30
N TYR A 11 8.91 -3.75 4.64
CA TYR A 11 9.05 -3.51 3.20
C TYR A 11 10.01 -2.36 2.87
N GLY A 12 10.49 -1.64 3.89
CA GLY A 12 11.37 -0.50 3.69
C GLY A 12 11.20 0.60 4.74
N SER A 13 12.26 1.37 4.92
CA SER A 13 12.28 2.55 5.80
C SER A 13 11.25 3.62 5.42
N LYS A 14 10.96 3.82 4.13
CA LYS A 14 9.94 4.77 3.65
C LYS A 14 8.56 4.48 4.24
N PHE A 15 8.24 3.22 4.50
CA PHE A 15 6.93 2.80 5.01
C PHE A 15 6.88 2.74 6.54
N ALA A 16 7.89 3.24 7.26
CA ALA A 16 7.97 3.10 8.72
C ALA A 16 6.76 3.69 9.47
N ASN A 17 6.12 4.73 8.94
CA ASN A 17 4.93 5.35 9.53
C ASN A 17 3.62 4.66 9.16
N PHE A 18 3.68 3.54 8.43
CA PHE A 18 2.51 2.85 7.90
C PHE A 18 2.43 1.42 8.43
N ASN A 19 1.21 0.90 8.43
CA ASN A 19 0.92 -0.52 8.50
C ASN A 19 0.51 -0.99 7.09
N ILE A 20 0.89 -2.21 6.73
CA ILE A 20 0.61 -2.79 5.42
C ILE A 20 -0.28 -4.01 5.58
N LEU A 21 -1.31 -4.10 4.75
CA LEU A 21 -2.16 -5.28 4.59
C LEU A 21 -2.12 -5.73 3.13
N GLN A 22 -1.52 -6.89 2.88
CA GLN A 22 -1.58 -7.53 1.58
C GLN A 22 -2.78 -8.50 1.55
N ALA A 23 -3.67 -8.33 0.58
CA ALA A 23 -4.85 -9.17 0.45
C ALA A 23 -5.20 -9.43 -1.02
N ASN A 24 -5.80 -10.57 -1.30
CA ASN A 24 -6.38 -10.84 -2.62
C ASN A 24 -7.67 -10.05 -2.73
N TYR A 25 -7.66 -9.01 -3.57
CA TYR A 25 -8.81 -8.17 -3.84
C TYR A 25 -9.84 -8.89 -4.71
N LYS A 26 -9.36 -9.68 -5.68
CA LYS A 26 -10.21 -10.41 -6.61
C LYS A 26 -9.51 -11.67 -7.10
N VAL A 27 -10.29 -12.68 -7.48
CA VAL A 27 -9.83 -13.79 -8.29
C VAL A 27 -10.52 -13.70 -9.66
N VAL A 28 -9.75 -13.70 -10.74
CA VAL A 28 -10.26 -13.70 -12.11
C VAL A 28 -9.64 -14.90 -12.84
N ASP A 29 -10.47 -15.78 -13.37
CA ASP A 29 -10.04 -16.99 -14.10
C ASP A 29 -9.02 -17.84 -13.33
N GLY A 30 -9.22 -17.95 -12.00
CA GLY A 30 -8.33 -18.69 -11.10
C GLY A 30 -7.03 -17.96 -10.75
N HIS A 31 -6.81 -16.74 -11.25
CA HIS A 31 -5.67 -15.91 -10.93
C HIS A 31 -5.99 -14.87 -9.84
N GLU A 32 -5.18 -14.84 -8.79
CA GLU A 32 -5.33 -13.91 -7.68
C GLU A 32 -4.78 -12.53 -8.05
N ILE A 33 -5.61 -11.50 -7.88
CA ILE A 33 -5.21 -10.10 -8.01
C ILE A 33 -5.05 -9.54 -6.60
N ARG A 34 -3.80 -9.31 -6.22
CA ARG A 34 -3.43 -8.75 -4.92
C ARG A 34 -3.58 -7.24 -4.91
N ALA A 35 -4.11 -6.70 -3.82
CA ALA A 35 -4.02 -5.29 -3.46
C ALA A 35 -3.25 -5.16 -2.14
N ASP A 36 -2.42 -4.13 -2.06
CA ASP A 36 -1.64 -3.83 -0.87
C ASP A 36 -2.14 -2.50 -0.30
N LEU A 37 -2.77 -2.56 0.86
CA LEU A 37 -3.26 -1.37 1.55
C LEU A 37 -2.14 -0.82 2.43
N ILE A 38 -1.83 0.47 2.24
CA ILE A 38 -0.81 1.19 3.02
C ILE A 38 -1.55 2.19 3.91
N ILE A 39 -1.58 1.90 5.21
CA ILE A 39 -2.45 2.53 6.20
C ILE A 39 -1.59 3.39 7.13
N PRO A 40 -1.77 4.73 7.17
CA PRO A 40 -1.04 5.57 8.12
C PRO A 40 -1.27 5.10 9.56
N LYS A 41 -0.21 5.01 10.38
CA LYS A 41 -0.36 4.69 11.81
C LYS A 41 -1.11 5.79 12.57
N SER A 42 -1.09 7.02 12.05
CA SER A 42 -1.83 8.17 12.55
C SER A 42 -3.30 8.21 12.13
N LEU A 43 -3.77 7.28 11.29
CA LEU A 43 -5.11 7.32 10.73
C LEU A 43 -6.18 7.30 11.83
N PRO A 44 -7.06 8.32 11.92
CA PRO A 44 -8.15 8.33 12.89
C PRO A 44 -9.19 7.27 12.55
N ALA A 45 -9.94 6.81 13.55
CA ALA A 45 -11.04 5.88 13.35
C ALA A 45 -12.14 6.52 12.47
N GLY A 46 -12.67 5.77 11.51
CA GLY A 46 -13.76 6.21 10.65
C GLY A 46 -13.46 6.04 9.16
N LYS A 47 -14.14 6.84 8.33
CA LYS A 47 -13.91 6.87 6.87
C LYS A 47 -12.63 7.66 6.57
N ALA A 48 -11.84 7.16 5.64
CA ALA A 48 -10.62 7.79 5.15
C ALA A 48 -10.72 8.02 3.63
N PRO A 49 -10.12 9.09 3.09
CA PRO A 49 -9.85 9.19 1.66
C PRO A 49 -8.99 8.01 1.18
N VAL A 50 -9.11 7.64 -0.10
CA VAL A 50 -8.36 6.54 -0.71
C VAL A 50 -7.55 7.05 -1.91
N ILE A 51 -6.28 6.66 -2.00
CA ILE A 51 -5.39 6.93 -3.13
C ILE A 51 -5.21 5.63 -3.93
N ALA A 52 -5.98 5.44 -5.00
CA ALA A 52 -5.79 4.28 -5.87
C ALA A 52 -4.47 4.41 -6.66
N ARG A 53 -3.45 3.63 -6.31
CA ARG A 53 -2.13 3.66 -6.94
C ARG A 53 -1.86 2.41 -7.79
N PHE A 54 -1.35 2.65 -8.99
CA PHE A 54 -0.68 1.64 -9.83
C PHE A 54 0.80 1.99 -9.94
N HIS A 55 1.69 1.02 -9.76
CA HIS A 55 3.12 1.29 -9.83
C HIS A 55 3.59 1.55 -11.27
N GLY A 56 4.74 2.21 -11.40
CA GLY A 56 5.39 2.44 -12.70
C GLY A 56 6.09 1.21 -13.27
N GLY A 57 7.18 1.40 -14.02
CA GLY A 57 7.95 0.30 -14.60
C GLY A 57 7.42 -0.21 -15.95
N GLY A 58 6.61 0.61 -16.62
CA GLY A 58 6.19 0.41 -18.01
C GLY A 58 5.38 -0.86 -18.25
N LEU A 59 4.71 -1.39 -17.21
CA LEU A 59 3.96 -2.66 -17.26
C LEU A 59 4.84 -3.89 -17.53
N VAL A 60 6.17 -3.78 -17.37
CA VAL A 60 7.12 -4.86 -17.64
C VAL A 60 7.89 -5.29 -16.37
N ARG A 61 8.04 -4.38 -15.41
CA ARG A 61 8.78 -4.65 -14.15
C ARG A 61 8.19 -3.87 -12.98
N GLY A 62 8.36 -4.41 -11.79
CA GLY A 62 8.14 -3.71 -10.53
C GLY A 62 7.23 -4.51 -9.61
N GLU A 63 7.03 -3.96 -8.42
CA GLU A 63 6.05 -4.43 -7.46
C GLU A 63 5.42 -3.19 -6.78
N SER A 64 4.18 -3.31 -6.35
CA SER A 64 3.43 -2.31 -5.58
C SER A 64 4.22 -1.73 -4.39
N LEU A 65 4.96 -2.55 -3.65
CA LEU A 65 5.66 -2.19 -2.40
C LEU A 65 7.19 -2.08 -2.55
N TYR A 66 7.73 -2.08 -3.77
CA TYR A 66 9.17 -1.98 -3.97
C TYR A 66 9.69 -0.58 -3.58
N GLU A 67 10.35 -0.49 -2.42
CA GLU A 67 10.72 0.77 -1.75
C GLU A 67 11.48 1.73 -2.65
N ASP A 68 12.51 1.25 -3.36
CA ASP A 68 13.39 2.09 -4.19
C ASP A 68 12.58 2.90 -5.22
N TRP A 69 11.49 2.32 -5.73
CA TRP A 69 10.64 2.92 -6.76
C TRP A 69 9.34 3.51 -6.21
N PHE A 70 9.09 3.37 -4.91
CA PHE A 70 7.93 3.97 -4.30
C PHE A 70 8.14 5.49 -4.15
N PRO A 71 7.27 6.33 -4.75
CA PRO A 71 7.40 7.78 -4.66
C PRO A 71 7.06 8.26 -3.24
N VAL A 72 8.03 8.90 -2.59
CA VAL A 72 7.88 9.41 -1.21
C VAL A 72 6.71 10.40 -1.10
N TRP A 73 6.49 11.23 -2.10
CA TRP A 73 5.41 12.22 -2.09
C TRP A 73 4.00 11.60 -1.92
N VAL A 74 3.80 10.35 -2.36
CA VAL A 74 2.50 9.67 -2.19
C VAL A 74 2.28 9.31 -0.72
N LEU A 75 3.34 8.91 -0.02
CA LEU A 75 3.30 8.63 1.41
C LEU A 75 3.08 9.92 2.20
N GLU A 76 3.80 10.99 1.86
CA GLU A 76 3.62 12.31 2.48
C GLU A 76 2.20 12.85 2.27
N LEU A 77 1.63 12.67 1.07
CA LEU A 77 0.26 13.04 0.78
C LEU A 77 -0.73 12.23 1.62
N ALA A 78 -0.51 10.92 1.74
CA ALA A 78 -1.36 10.05 2.54
C ALA A 78 -1.34 10.43 4.04
N GLU A 79 -0.17 10.72 4.60
CA GLU A 79 -0.04 11.19 5.98
C GLU A 79 -0.70 12.57 6.18
N THR A 80 -0.48 13.51 5.24
CA THR A 80 -1.04 14.87 5.32
C THR A 80 -2.56 14.88 5.36
N TYR A 81 -3.19 14.01 4.58
CA TYR A 81 -4.65 13.99 4.41
C TYR A 81 -5.34 12.80 5.08
N ASN A 82 -4.63 12.04 5.92
CA ASN A 82 -5.15 10.83 6.56
C ASN A 82 -5.76 9.86 5.54
N ALA A 83 -5.09 9.66 4.41
CA ALA A 83 -5.56 8.78 3.34
C ALA A 83 -4.93 7.39 3.43
N VAL A 84 -5.67 6.37 3.02
CA VAL A 84 -5.14 5.02 2.77
C VAL A 84 -4.76 4.93 1.29
N ILE A 85 -3.59 4.37 1.01
CA ILE A 85 -3.18 4.05 -0.38
C ILE A 85 -3.60 2.61 -0.66
#